data_AF-L1JL70-F1
#
_entry.id   AF-L1JL70-F1
#
_cell.length_a   1.000
_cell.length_b   1.000
_cell.length_c   1.000
_cell.angle_alpha   90.00
_cell.angle_beta   90.00
_cell.angle_gamma   90.00
#
_symmetry.space_group_name_H-M   'P 1'
#
loop_
_entity.id
_entity.type
_entity.pdbx_description
1 polymer ?
#
loop_
_entity_poly.entity_id
_entity_poly.type
_entity_poly.pdbx_seq_one_letter_code
_entity_poly.pdbx_strand_id
1 'polypeptide(L)'
;LWTGDAVYLGGDQPDDLKTAYRSQLEREDYRQFLSTGVIVEGVYDDHDYGKNDAGKFLRDREGSQQAFLDFIGVDRHSARRRRQGLYSSHNFGNSTDVVKVILLDTRYHRDSHFIPSIGSFKIPFSALVAAFTRWLCGTLGLGLDHGGDILGEEQWLWLEDELKNSRAAVHILVSSIQVLTSNNLVESWKHFPRSKRKLLELILRYRPSNLVILSGDVHFAERLFQLSGRPAVEVTSSGMTHTCATVWSEFLARPFSPLIHPRSLSGGDEPVAR
;
A
#
# COMPACT_ATOMS: atom_id res chain seq x y z
N LEU A 1 -11.85 0.13 2.34
CA LEU A 1 -10.57 0.66 2.86
C LEU A 1 -9.68 0.95 1.66
N TRP A 2 -9.24 2.18 1.48
CA TRP A 2 -8.18 2.50 0.52
C TRP A 2 -6.83 2.19 1.17
N THR A 3 -6.03 1.33 0.53
CA THR A 3 -4.65 1.05 0.97
C THR A 3 -3.63 1.92 0.24
N GLY A 4 -4.08 2.94 -0.50
CA GLY A 4 -3.24 3.71 -1.40
C GLY A 4 -3.81 3.84 -2.80
N ASP A 5 -3.11 4.62 -3.60
CA ASP A 5 -3.36 4.92 -5.01
C ASP A 5 -4.83 5.03 -5.40
N ALA A 6 -5.58 5.83 -4.63
CA ALA A 6 -6.96 6.15 -4.97
C ALA A 6 -7.04 6.93 -6.30
N VAL A 7 -5.98 7.66 -6.66
CA VAL A 7 -5.83 8.34 -7.95
C VAL A 7 -4.39 8.25 -8.47
N TYR A 8 -4.24 8.33 -9.79
CA TYR A 8 -2.94 8.38 -10.47
C TYR A 8 -2.79 9.71 -11.22
N LEU A 9 -1.70 10.44 -10.93
CA LEU A 9 -1.41 11.73 -11.57
C LEU A 9 -0.49 11.55 -12.79
N GLY A 10 -0.78 12.30 -13.87
CA GLY A 10 0.10 12.42 -15.04
C GLY A 10 1.21 13.48 -14.89
N GLY A 11 1.22 14.22 -13.78
CA GLY A 11 2.12 15.33 -13.48
C GLY A 11 2.34 15.54 -11.97
N ASP A 12 3.26 16.43 -11.61
CA ASP A 12 3.80 16.56 -10.24
C ASP A 12 3.20 17.75 -9.43
N GLN A 13 2.03 18.30 -9.83
CA GLN A 13 1.46 19.51 -9.18
C GLN A 13 0.34 19.15 -8.16
N PRO A 14 0.31 19.77 -6.96
CA PRO A 14 -0.73 19.49 -5.95
C PRO A 14 -2.18 19.81 -6.37
N ASP A 15 -2.39 20.81 -7.24
CA ASP A 15 -3.74 21.13 -7.77
C ASP A 15 -4.29 20.01 -8.68
N ASP A 16 -3.39 19.18 -9.23
CA ASP A 16 -3.78 17.98 -9.99
C ASP A 16 -4.37 16.92 -9.06
N LEU A 17 -3.91 16.84 -7.81
CA LEU A 17 -4.35 15.83 -6.84
C LEU A 17 -5.81 16.05 -6.41
N LYS A 18 -6.18 17.28 -6.01
CA LYS A 18 -7.56 17.62 -5.66
C LYS A 18 -8.51 17.41 -6.84
N THR A 19 -8.05 17.73 -8.05
CA THR A 19 -8.81 17.54 -9.29
C THR A 19 -9.00 16.05 -9.60
N ALA A 20 -7.97 15.24 -9.40
CA ALA A 20 -8.06 13.79 -9.56
C ALA A 20 -9.04 13.17 -8.55
N TYR A 21 -8.98 13.56 -7.27
CA TYR A 21 -9.94 13.10 -6.27
C TYR A 21 -11.37 13.50 -6.58
N ARG A 22 -11.59 14.74 -7.05
CA ARG A 22 -12.91 15.17 -7.51
C ARG A 22 -13.39 14.29 -8.66
N SER A 23 -12.53 14.03 -9.66
CA SER A 23 -12.85 13.15 -10.78
C SER A 23 -13.24 11.75 -10.30
N GLN A 24 -12.52 11.18 -9.32
CA GLN A 24 -12.84 9.88 -8.72
C GLN A 24 -14.20 9.90 -8.01
N LEU A 25 -14.49 10.96 -7.25
CA LEU A 25 -15.79 11.18 -6.57
C LEU A 25 -16.96 11.42 -7.54
N GLU A 26 -16.68 11.91 -8.75
CA GLU A 26 -17.67 12.17 -9.80
C GLU A 26 -17.98 10.94 -10.65
N ARG A 27 -17.16 9.88 -10.58
CA ARG A 27 -17.45 8.63 -11.30
C ARG A 27 -18.75 8.01 -10.81
N GLU A 28 -19.62 7.64 -11.75
CA GLU A 28 -20.95 7.13 -11.42
C GLU A 28 -20.89 5.81 -10.62
N ASP A 29 -19.95 4.92 -10.93
CA ASP A 29 -19.73 3.66 -10.21
C ASP A 29 -19.34 3.91 -8.74
N TYR A 30 -18.42 4.84 -8.50
CA TYR A 30 -17.97 5.17 -7.15
C TYR A 30 -19.05 5.94 -6.38
N ARG A 31 -19.78 6.86 -7.02
CA ARG A 31 -20.96 7.52 -6.42
C ARG A 31 -22.01 6.51 -5.99
N GLN A 32 -22.32 5.54 -6.85
CA GLN A 32 -23.26 4.48 -6.53
C GLN A 32 -22.77 3.65 -5.34
N PHE A 33 -21.48 3.30 -5.30
CA PHE A 33 -20.88 2.61 -4.16
C PHE A 33 -21.00 3.42 -2.86
N LEU A 34 -20.67 4.72 -2.87
CA LEU A 34 -20.81 5.60 -1.72
C LEU A 34 -22.27 5.74 -1.25
N SER A 35 -23.23 5.73 -2.17
CA SER A 35 -24.67 5.85 -1.86
C SER A 35 -25.22 4.68 -1.04
N THR A 36 -24.49 3.56 -0.95
CA THR A 36 -24.86 2.40 -0.11
C THR A 36 -24.74 2.68 1.39
N GLY A 37 -24.14 3.81 1.79
CA GLY A 37 -23.85 4.13 3.19
C GLY A 37 -22.58 3.45 3.71
N VAL A 38 -21.75 2.91 2.81
CA VAL A 38 -20.45 2.34 3.17
C VAL A 38 -19.54 3.39 3.79
N ILE A 39 -18.85 3.02 4.86
CA ILE A 39 -17.83 3.87 5.48
C ILE A 39 -16.54 3.72 4.66
N VAL A 40 -16.03 4.84 4.14
CA VAL A 40 -14.75 4.90 3.44
C VAL A 40 -13.68 5.44 4.37
N GLU A 41 -12.65 4.64 4.59
CA GLU A 41 -11.45 5.00 5.33
C GLU A 41 -10.22 4.50 4.57
N GLY A 42 -9.05 5.05 4.87
CA GLY A 42 -7.83 4.68 4.16
C GLY A 42 -6.62 5.53 4.49
N VAL A 43 -5.54 5.22 3.78
CA VAL A 43 -4.28 5.95 3.73
C VAL A 43 -3.88 6.15 2.27
N TYR A 44 -3.14 7.22 1.98
CA TYR A 44 -2.55 7.42 0.66
C TYR A 44 -1.40 6.45 0.40
N ASP A 45 -1.02 6.35 -0.86
CA ASP A 45 0.32 5.90 -1.25
C ASP A 45 1.02 6.93 -2.14
N ASP A 46 2.08 6.61 -2.88
CA ASP A 46 2.89 7.64 -3.53
C ASP A 46 2.17 8.42 -4.64
N HIS A 47 1.26 7.79 -5.39
CA HIS A 47 0.48 8.51 -6.40
C HIS A 47 -0.51 9.49 -5.78
N ASP A 48 -1.12 9.12 -4.66
CA ASP A 48 -1.93 10.00 -3.83
C ASP A 48 -1.10 11.05 -3.08
N TYR A 49 0.16 10.75 -2.79
CA TYR A 49 1.09 11.65 -2.10
C TYR A 49 1.69 12.68 -3.06
N GLY A 50 1.60 12.44 -4.37
CA GLY A 50 1.93 13.38 -5.45
C GLY A 50 3.28 13.14 -6.12
N LYS A 51 4.03 12.10 -5.73
CA LYS A 51 5.29 11.73 -6.39
C LYS A 51 5.72 10.31 -6.03
N ASN A 52 6.09 9.53 -7.05
CA ASN A 52 6.57 8.15 -6.92
C ASN A 52 7.68 7.99 -5.87
N ASP A 53 7.55 7.00 -4.98
CA ASP A 53 8.47 6.70 -3.88
C ASP A 53 8.79 7.91 -2.97
N ALA A 54 7.98 8.99 -2.96
CA ALA A 54 8.29 10.16 -2.15
C ALA A 54 8.00 9.91 -0.66
N GLY A 55 8.73 10.63 0.18
CA GLY A 55 8.63 10.56 1.64
C GLY A 55 8.66 11.96 2.27
N LYS A 56 9.36 12.10 3.40
CA LYS A 56 9.44 13.34 4.17
C LYS A 56 10.04 14.56 3.44
N PHE A 57 10.68 14.33 2.29
CA PHE A 57 11.31 15.37 1.47
C PHE A 57 10.40 15.92 0.37
N LEU A 58 9.16 15.43 0.25
CA LEU A 58 8.16 16.08 -0.60
C LEU A 58 7.89 17.49 -0.08
N ARG A 59 7.78 18.46 -1.00
CA ARG A 59 7.64 19.89 -0.64
C ARG A 59 6.30 20.19 0.05
N ASP A 60 5.21 19.63 -0.45
CA ASP A 60 3.84 19.92 0.01
C ASP A 60 3.14 18.69 0.60
N ARG A 61 3.72 18.14 1.68
CA ARG A 61 3.16 16.95 2.38
C ARG A 61 1.82 17.25 3.04
N GLU A 62 1.69 18.44 3.61
CA GLU A 62 0.45 18.89 4.25
C GLU A 62 -0.67 19.03 3.23
N GLY A 63 -0.38 19.59 2.05
CA GLY A 63 -1.34 19.66 0.94
C GLY A 63 -1.87 18.29 0.52
N SER A 64 -0.98 17.30 0.32
CA SER A 64 -1.38 15.93 -0.01
C SER A 64 -2.22 15.29 1.11
N GLN A 65 -1.83 15.48 2.37
CA GLN A 65 -2.61 15.00 3.53
C GLN A 65 -4.01 15.60 3.57
N GLN A 66 -4.14 16.93 3.44
CA GLN A 66 -5.46 17.59 3.48
C GLN A 66 -6.32 17.17 2.29
N ALA A 67 -5.74 17.03 1.09
CA ALA A 67 -6.45 16.58 -0.10
C ALA A 67 -7.03 15.17 0.08
N PHE A 68 -6.27 14.23 0.65
CA PHE A 68 -6.76 12.88 0.93
C PHE A 68 -7.85 12.87 2.02
N LEU A 69 -7.67 13.66 3.09
CA LEU A 69 -8.68 13.78 4.15
C LEU A 69 -9.99 14.39 3.63
N ASP A 70 -9.92 15.34 2.70
CA ASP A 70 -11.09 15.87 2.00
C ASP A 70 -11.75 14.81 1.11
N PHE A 71 -10.96 14.02 0.38
CA PHE A 71 -11.43 12.96 -0.51
C PHE A 71 -12.25 11.89 0.23
N ILE A 72 -11.77 11.42 1.38
CA ILE A 72 -12.51 10.42 2.17
C ILE A 72 -13.55 11.05 3.13
N GLY A 73 -13.72 12.38 3.10
CA GLY A 73 -14.76 13.07 3.85
C GLY A 73 -14.50 13.19 5.36
N VAL A 74 -13.24 13.25 5.82
CA VAL A 74 -12.93 13.43 7.25
C VAL A 74 -13.41 14.80 7.73
N ASP A 75 -14.05 14.86 8.89
CA ASP A 75 -14.53 16.11 9.49
C ASP A 75 -13.42 17.18 9.62
N ARG A 76 -13.78 18.45 9.38
CA ARG A 76 -12.85 19.59 9.40
C ARG A 76 -12.20 19.86 10.76
N HIS A 77 -12.83 19.39 11.85
CA HIS A 77 -12.33 19.54 13.21
C HIS A 77 -11.58 18.31 13.72
N SER A 78 -11.49 17.23 12.92
CA SER A 78 -10.74 16.02 13.24
C SER A 78 -9.29 16.33 13.63
N ALA A 79 -8.78 15.63 14.64
CA ALA A 79 -7.37 15.73 15.04
C ALA A 79 -6.42 15.34 13.90
N ARG A 80 -6.85 14.47 12.98
CA ARG A 80 -6.10 14.07 11.78
C ARG A 80 -5.73 15.23 10.86
N ARG A 81 -6.47 16.36 10.92
CA ARG A 81 -6.17 17.56 10.12
C ARG A 81 -5.11 18.46 10.74
N ARG A 82 -4.74 18.25 12.01
CA ARG A 82 -3.74 19.05 12.74
C ARG A 82 -2.45 18.28 13.01
N ARG A 83 -2.53 16.95 13.04
CA ARG A 83 -1.40 16.04 13.22
C ARG A 83 -0.66 15.80 11.92
N GLN A 84 0.64 15.56 11.99
CA GLN A 84 1.47 15.18 10.85
C GLN A 84 1.31 13.69 10.53
N GLY A 85 0.75 13.37 9.36
CA GLY A 85 0.48 12.02 8.87
C GLY A 85 -1.00 11.61 8.96
N LEU A 86 -1.42 10.74 8.03
CA LEU A 86 -2.79 10.25 7.87
C LEU A 86 -3.20 9.12 8.80
N TYR A 87 -2.24 8.55 9.53
CA TYR A 87 -2.46 7.36 10.34
C TYR A 87 -3.64 7.51 11.28
N SER A 88 -4.38 6.43 11.51
CA SER A 88 -5.60 6.44 12.33
C SER A 88 -5.99 5.03 12.74
N SER A 89 -6.89 4.92 13.72
CA SER A 89 -7.45 3.65 14.16
C SER A 89 -8.96 3.78 14.30
N HIS A 90 -9.67 2.68 14.02
CA HIS A 90 -11.12 2.61 14.07
C HIS A 90 -11.56 1.27 14.63
N ASN A 91 -12.60 1.29 15.47
CA ASN A 91 -13.22 0.08 16.02
C ASN A 91 -14.58 -0.11 15.36
N PHE A 92 -14.82 -1.31 14.83
CA PHE A 92 -16.10 -1.72 14.25
C PHE A 92 -16.65 -2.91 15.02
N GLY A 93 -17.97 -3.10 14.98
CA GLY A 93 -18.66 -4.19 15.67
C GLY A 93 -19.33 -3.76 16.96
N ASN A 94 -19.70 -4.75 17.78
CA ASN A 94 -20.38 -4.56 19.06
C ASN A 94 -19.36 -4.55 20.22
N SER A 95 -19.82 -4.48 21.47
CA SER A 95 -18.93 -4.43 22.64
C SER A 95 -18.09 -5.69 22.90
N THR A 96 -18.44 -6.84 22.30
CA THR A 96 -17.78 -8.14 22.51
C THR A 96 -16.96 -8.61 21.32
N ASP A 97 -17.36 -8.22 20.11
CA ASP A 97 -16.79 -8.64 18.82
C ASP A 97 -16.25 -7.44 18.06
N VAL A 98 -15.28 -6.76 18.68
CA VAL A 98 -14.63 -5.59 18.07
C VAL A 98 -13.61 -6.02 17.03
N VAL A 99 -13.71 -5.46 15.83
CA VAL A 99 -12.67 -5.45 14.81
C VAL A 99 -11.95 -4.10 14.87
N LYS A 100 -10.65 -4.13 15.18
CA LYS A 100 -9.82 -2.93 15.20
C LYS A 100 -9.06 -2.80 13.88
N VAL A 101 -9.29 -1.71 13.17
CA VAL A 101 -8.55 -1.33 11.97
C VAL A 101 -7.51 -0.29 12.36
N ILE A 102 -6.23 -0.55 12.07
CA ILE A 102 -5.09 0.32 12.35
C ILE A 102 -4.49 0.69 10.99
N LEU A 103 -4.52 1.96 10.64
CA LEU A 103 -4.02 2.47 9.36
C LEU A 103 -2.69 3.17 9.56
N LEU A 104 -1.64 2.68 8.89
CA LEU A 104 -0.32 3.27 8.90
C LEU A 104 -0.16 4.23 7.72
N ASP A 105 0.29 5.44 8.01
CA ASP A 105 0.90 6.30 7.02
C ASP A 105 2.36 5.88 6.81
N THR A 106 2.73 5.51 5.58
CA THR A 106 4.08 5.09 5.21
C THR A 106 4.77 6.06 4.25
N ARG A 107 4.29 7.31 4.17
CA ARG A 107 4.87 8.36 3.29
C ARG A 107 5.29 9.60 4.08
N TYR A 108 4.46 10.11 4.99
CA TYR A 108 4.63 11.44 5.60
C TYR A 108 6.01 11.67 6.23
N HIS A 109 6.44 10.71 7.06
CA HIS A 109 7.69 10.77 7.84
C HIS A 109 8.82 9.93 7.24
N ARG A 110 8.56 9.25 6.13
CA ARG A 110 9.46 8.25 5.61
C ARG A 110 10.75 8.85 5.06
N ASP A 111 11.87 8.26 5.45
CA ASP A 111 13.20 8.55 4.93
C ASP A 111 13.40 8.09 3.49
N SER A 112 14.48 8.55 2.87
CA SER A 112 14.89 8.02 1.58
C SER A 112 15.24 6.54 1.68
N HIS A 113 14.91 5.79 0.63
CA HIS A 113 15.45 4.46 0.42
C HIS A 113 16.97 4.47 0.43
N PHE A 114 17.57 3.34 0.81
CA PHE A 114 18.98 3.10 0.57
C PHE A 114 19.33 3.17 -0.92
N ILE A 115 18.39 2.73 -1.78
CA ILE A 115 18.51 2.74 -3.24
C ILE A 115 17.61 3.87 -3.75
N PRO A 116 18.16 4.97 -4.28
CA PRO A 116 17.35 6.04 -4.84
C PRO A 116 16.48 5.48 -5.95
N SER A 117 15.16 5.75 -5.90
CA SER A 117 14.28 5.36 -7.00
C SER A 117 14.62 6.21 -8.21
N ILE A 118 15.16 5.56 -9.24
CA ILE A 118 15.30 6.17 -10.56
C ILE A 118 14.03 5.99 -11.40
N GLY A 119 13.04 5.23 -10.91
CA GLY A 119 11.74 5.05 -11.56
C GLY A 119 10.99 6.36 -11.74
N SER A 120 11.22 7.33 -10.84
CA SER A 120 10.66 8.68 -10.95
C SER A 120 11.24 9.52 -12.09
N PHE A 121 12.35 9.11 -12.73
CA PHE A 121 12.88 9.81 -13.90
C PHE A 121 12.18 9.33 -15.18
N LYS A 122 11.74 10.28 -16.02
CA LYS A 122 11.11 10.03 -17.32
C LYS A 122 12.16 9.67 -18.40
N ILE A 123 12.94 8.61 -18.16
CA ILE A 123 13.89 8.05 -19.12
C ILE A 123 13.41 6.67 -19.60
N PRO A 124 13.69 6.26 -20.86
CA PRO A 124 13.33 4.93 -21.35
C PRO A 124 13.87 3.85 -20.41
N PHE A 125 13.03 2.85 -20.11
CA PHE A 125 13.35 1.71 -19.23
C PHE A 125 13.65 2.06 -17.76
N SER A 126 13.33 3.26 -17.26
CA SER A 126 13.60 3.67 -15.86
C SER A 126 13.09 2.66 -14.82
N ALA A 127 11.89 2.11 -15.02
CA ALA A 127 11.31 1.08 -14.16
C ALA A 127 12.12 -0.24 -14.18
N LEU A 128 12.63 -0.66 -15.34
CA LEU A 128 13.47 -1.85 -15.47
C LEU A 128 14.82 -1.64 -14.79
N VAL A 129 15.44 -0.46 -14.98
CA VAL A 129 16.70 -0.12 -14.30
C VAL A 129 16.47 -0.07 -12.79
N ALA A 130 15.37 0.53 -12.32
CA ALA A 130 15.03 0.55 -10.89
C ALA A 130 14.88 -0.86 -10.32
N ALA A 131 14.13 -1.74 -11.00
CA ALA A 131 13.98 -3.15 -10.60
C ALA A 131 15.33 -3.88 -10.58
N PHE A 132 16.17 -3.68 -11.60
CA PHE A 132 17.50 -4.30 -11.67
C PHE A 132 18.43 -3.80 -10.55
N THR A 133 18.46 -2.49 -10.28
CA THR A 133 19.28 -1.93 -9.20
C THR A 133 18.83 -2.48 -7.85
N ARG A 134 17.52 -2.56 -7.59
CA ARG A 134 17.00 -3.15 -6.36
C ARG A 134 17.33 -4.64 -6.24
N TRP A 135 17.21 -5.40 -7.33
CA TRP A 135 17.64 -6.80 -7.38
C TRP A 135 19.13 -6.97 -7.06
N LEU A 136 19.98 -6.17 -7.69
CA LEU A 136 21.43 -6.23 -7.52
C LEU A 136 21.83 -5.92 -6.08
N CYS A 137 21.33 -4.81 -5.53
CA CYS A 137 21.61 -4.42 -4.15
C CYS A 137 21.09 -5.47 -3.16
N GLY A 138 19.89 -6.01 -3.39
CA GLY A 138 19.34 -7.07 -2.55
C GLY A 138 20.17 -8.37 -2.61
N THR A 139 20.68 -8.73 -3.78
CA THR A 139 21.53 -9.91 -3.99
C THR A 139 22.90 -9.75 -3.33
N LEU A 140 23.47 -8.54 -3.40
CA LEU A 140 24.76 -8.21 -2.79
C LEU A 140 24.67 -7.85 -1.30
N GLY A 141 23.47 -7.86 -0.70
CA GLY A 141 23.28 -7.49 0.69
C GLY A 141 23.58 -6.02 0.99
N LEU A 142 23.44 -5.14 0.00
CA LEU A 142 23.62 -3.70 0.19
C LEU A 142 22.38 -3.12 0.90
N GLY A 143 22.61 -2.28 1.92
CA GLY A 143 21.53 -1.65 2.67
C GLY A 143 20.87 -2.52 3.73
N LEU A 144 21.43 -3.70 4.08
CA LEU A 144 20.89 -4.59 5.12
C LEU A 144 20.77 -3.95 6.52
N ASP A 145 21.55 -2.90 6.78
CA ASP A 145 21.48 -2.10 8.01
C ASP A 145 21.10 -0.64 7.73
N HIS A 146 20.37 -0.38 6.63
CA HIS A 146 19.87 0.96 6.34
C HIS A 146 19.04 1.51 7.50
N GLY A 147 19.40 2.72 7.93
CA GLY A 147 18.89 3.37 9.13
C GLY A 147 17.65 4.23 8.92
N GLY A 148 17.13 4.32 7.69
CA GLY A 148 15.96 5.13 7.38
C GLY A 148 14.71 4.63 8.11
N ASP A 149 13.89 5.57 8.58
CA ASP A 149 12.61 5.30 9.21
C ASP A 149 11.42 5.44 8.24
N ILE A 150 10.29 4.80 8.55
CA ILE A 150 9.05 4.93 7.79
C ILE A 150 8.02 5.81 8.51
N LEU A 151 7.80 5.59 9.81
CA LEU A 151 6.63 6.13 10.52
C LEU A 151 6.91 7.44 11.25
N GLY A 152 8.16 7.70 11.65
CA GLY A 152 8.47 8.80 12.55
C GLY A 152 8.07 8.50 14.00
N GLU A 153 8.68 9.22 14.93
CA GLU A 153 8.58 8.94 16.38
C GLU A 153 7.14 8.99 16.91
N GLU A 154 6.37 10.01 16.53
CA GLU A 154 4.98 10.19 17.01
C GLU A 154 4.08 9.03 16.59
N GLN A 155 4.18 8.57 15.34
CA GLN A 155 3.39 7.46 14.84
C GLN A 155 3.86 6.12 15.43
N TRP A 156 5.16 5.95 15.69
CA TRP A 156 5.65 4.76 16.40
C TRP A 156 5.08 4.64 17.81
N LEU A 157 5.10 5.73 18.58
CA LEU A 157 4.54 5.77 19.93
C LEU A 157 3.03 5.52 19.91
N TRP A 158 2.33 6.14 18.95
CA TRP A 158 0.92 5.90 18.74
C TRP A 158 0.63 4.42 18.40
N LEU A 159 1.36 3.82 17.47
CA LEU A 159 1.16 2.43 17.08
C LEU A 159 1.39 1.46 18.25
N GLU A 160 2.43 1.70 19.04
CA GLU A 160 2.70 0.91 20.26
C GLU A 160 1.51 1.01 21.24
N ASP A 161 0.94 2.20 21.44
CA ASP A 161 -0.24 2.38 22.30
C ASP A 161 -1.48 1.66 21.76
N GLU A 162 -1.74 1.76 20.44
CA GLU A 162 -2.86 1.10 19.78
C GLU A 162 -2.81 -0.42 19.91
N LEU A 163 -1.61 -1.01 19.84
CA LEU A 163 -1.38 -2.44 20.00
C LEU A 163 -1.45 -2.87 21.47
N LYS A 164 -0.82 -2.08 22.37
CA LYS A 164 -0.75 -2.37 23.80
C LYS A 164 -2.10 -2.36 24.49
N ASN A 165 -2.97 -1.42 24.13
CA ASN A 165 -4.22 -1.17 24.83
C ASN A 165 -5.44 -1.84 24.17
N SER A 166 -5.26 -2.54 23.05
CA SER A 166 -6.37 -3.17 22.34
C SER A 166 -6.76 -4.53 22.93
N ARG A 167 -8.07 -4.75 23.02
CA ARG A 167 -8.69 -6.04 23.34
C ARG A 167 -9.60 -6.56 22.22
N ALA A 168 -9.46 -6.00 21.01
CA ALA A 168 -10.28 -6.39 19.87
C ALA A 168 -10.10 -7.87 19.53
N ALA A 169 -11.19 -8.50 19.06
CA ALA A 169 -11.18 -9.89 18.64
C ALA A 169 -10.35 -10.09 17.36
N VAL A 170 -10.33 -9.09 16.48
CA VAL A 170 -9.58 -9.08 15.21
C VAL A 170 -8.83 -7.76 15.06
N HIS A 171 -7.61 -7.83 14.54
CA HIS A 171 -6.81 -6.65 14.20
C HIS A 171 -6.50 -6.65 12.71
N ILE A 172 -6.84 -5.57 12.04
CA ILE A 172 -6.49 -5.32 10.65
C ILE A 172 -5.46 -4.20 10.64
N LEU A 173 -4.21 -4.53 10.30
CA LEU A 173 -3.15 -3.54 10.12
C LEU A 173 -3.03 -3.21 8.64
N VAL A 174 -3.32 -1.96 8.27
CA VAL A 174 -3.25 -1.48 6.90
C VAL A 174 -1.93 -0.73 6.70
N SER A 175 -1.18 -1.10 5.68
CA SER A 175 0.05 -0.46 5.23
C SER A 175 -0.06 -0.24 3.73
N SER A 176 0.37 0.90 3.19
CA SER A 176 0.21 1.09 1.74
C SER A 176 1.14 0.20 0.91
N ILE A 177 2.37 0.02 1.38
CA ILE A 177 3.38 -0.87 0.80
C ILE A 177 3.45 -2.21 1.55
N GLN A 178 3.95 -3.26 0.88
CA GLN A 178 4.02 -4.62 1.45
C GLN A 178 4.94 -4.72 2.68
N VAL A 179 4.51 -5.45 3.72
CA VAL A 179 5.22 -5.59 5.00
C VAL A 179 6.12 -6.82 5.03
N LEU A 180 5.55 -8.01 4.79
CA LEU A 180 6.18 -9.32 4.97
C LEU A 180 6.97 -9.76 3.75
N THR A 181 6.72 -9.16 2.58
CA THR A 181 7.37 -9.54 1.31
C THR A 181 8.89 -9.70 1.44
N SER A 182 9.39 -10.74 0.77
CA SER A 182 10.81 -10.96 0.54
C SER A 182 11.25 -10.43 -0.82
N ASN A 183 10.32 -9.96 -1.65
CA ASN A 183 10.60 -9.38 -2.95
C ASN A 183 11.33 -8.04 -2.79
N ASN A 184 12.39 -7.84 -3.56
CA ASN A 184 13.19 -6.61 -3.56
C ASN A 184 12.83 -5.69 -4.73
N LEU A 185 12.01 -6.12 -5.69
CA LEU A 185 11.86 -5.42 -6.97
C LEU A 185 10.95 -4.19 -6.87
N VAL A 186 9.95 -4.28 -6.00
CA VAL A 186 8.91 -3.28 -5.76
C VAL A 186 9.05 -2.68 -4.36
N GLU A 187 8.55 -1.47 -4.18
CA GLU A 187 8.66 -0.75 -2.93
C GLU A 187 8.01 -1.54 -1.77
N SER A 188 8.67 -1.56 -0.61
CA SER A 188 8.19 -2.35 0.53
C SER A 188 8.97 -2.01 1.80
N TRP A 189 8.44 -2.45 2.94
CA TRP A 189 9.13 -2.37 4.23
C TRP A 189 10.51 -3.03 4.23
N LYS A 190 10.79 -3.95 3.29
CA LYS A 190 12.10 -4.59 3.17
C LYS A 190 13.22 -3.59 2.88
N HIS A 191 12.91 -2.48 2.22
CA HIS A 191 13.85 -1.40 1.94
C HIS A 191 14.22 -0.56 3.18
N PHE A 192 13.53 -0.77 4.30
CA PHE A 192 13.78 -0.14 5.60
C PHE A 192 13.93 -1.22 6.69
N PRO A 193 15.03 -1.97 6.68
CA PRO A 193 15.18 -3.18 7.50
C PRO A 193 15.05 -2.91 9.00
N ARG A 194 15.50 -1.74 9.49
CA ARG A 194 15.34 -1.35 10.90
C ARG A 194 13.88 -1.07 11.26
N SER A 195 13.14 -0.31 10.45
CA SER A 195 11.71 -0.05 10.67
C SER A 195 10.86 -1.32 10.53
N LYS A 196 11.16 -2.17 9.55
CA LYS A 196 10.54 -3.50 9.43
C LYS A 196 10.77 -4.31 10.70
N ARG A 197 12.02 -4.43 11.17
CA ARG A 197 12.33 -5.15 12.41
C ARG A 197 11.56 -4.59 13.60
N LYS A 198 11.54 -3.27 13.78
CA LYS A 198 10.79 -2.59 14.85
C LYS A 198 9.29 -2.88 14.81
N LEU A 199 8.67 -2.84 13.62
CA LEU A 199 7.25 -3.19 13.45
C LEU A 199 6.98 -4.64 13.86
N LEU A 200 7.78 -5.58 13.36
CA LEU A 200 7.60 -7.00 13.67
C LEU A 200 7.84 -7.28 15.17
N GLU A 201 8.80 -6.60 15.80
CA GLU A 201 9.04 -6.67 17.24
C GLU A 201 7.84 -6.17 18.05
N LEU A 202 7.21 -5.05 17.67
CA LEU A 202 5.98 -4.56 18.32
C LEU A 202 4.84 -5.57 18.21
N ILE A 203 4.61 -6.12 17.01
CA ILE A 203 3.58 -7.13 16.77
C ILE A 203 3.85 -8.39 17.63
N LEU A 204 5.11 -8.85 17.68
CA LEU A 204 5.49 -10.02 18.47
C LEU A 204 5.39 -9.76 19.97
N ARG A 205 5.71 -8.54 20.43
CA ARG A 205 5.60 -8.11 21.83
C ARG A 205 4.15 -8.10 22.30
N TYR A 206 3.27 -7.40 21.59
CA TYR A 206 1.89 -7.14 22.05
C TYR A 206 0.87 -8.20 21.63
N ARG A 207 1.22 -9.04 20.67
CA ARG A 207 0.42 -10.22 20.31
C ARG A 207 -1.05 -9.92 19.94
N PRO A 208 -1.36 -8.97 19.03
CA PRO A 208 -2.74 -8.67 18.68
C PRO A 208 -3.50 -9.93 18.21
N SER A 209 -4.73 -10.10 18.69
CA SER A 209 -5.61 -11.22 18.33
C SER A 209 -5.96 -11.21 16.84
N ASN A 210 -5.87 -12.37 16.19
CA ASN A 210 -6.28 -12.60 14.80
C ASN A 210 -5.81 -11.49 13.84
N LEU A 211 -4.49 -11.25 13.81
CA LEU A 211 -3.90 -10.20 13.00
C LEU A 211 -3.95 -10.54 11.50
N VAL A 212 -4.52 -9.62 10.72
CA VAL A 212 -4.43 -9.56 9.26
C VAL A 212 -3.72 -8.28 8.86
N ILE A 213 -2.78 -8.36 7.93
CA ILE A 213 -2.13 -7.21 7.30
C ILE A 213 -2.75 -7.00 5.91
N LEU A 214 -3.14 -5.77 5.58
CA LEU A 214 -3.60 -5.39 4.24
C LEU A 214 -2.58 -4.45 3.60
N SER A 215 -2.22 -4.71 2.34
CA SER A 215 -1.28 -3.90 1.57
C SER A 215 -1.63 -3.70 0.09
N GLY A 216 -0.97 -2.75 -0.57
CA GLY A 216 -1.18 -2.35 -1.97
C GLY A 216 0.12 -2.20 -2.76
N ASP A 217 0.24 -1.13 -3.57
CA ASP A 217 1.41 -0.68 -4.37
C ASP A 217 1.81 -1.57 -5.58
N VAL A 218 1.85 -2.89 -5.41
CA VAL A 218 2.63 -3.76 -6.31
C VAL A 218 1.95 -4.20 -7.61
N HIS A 219 0.73 -3.75 -7.86
CA HIS A 219 -0.13 -4.03 -9.03
C HIS A 219 -0.46 -5.52 -9.28
N PHE A 220 -0.40 -6.36 -8.24
CA PHE A 220 -0.88 -7.74 -8.26
C PHE A 220 -1.51 -8.13 -6.92
N ALA A 221 -2.26 -9.25 -6.93
CA ALA A 221 -2.72 -9.90 -5.70
C ALA A 221 -1.68 -10.91 -5.17
N GLU A 222 -1.45 -10.88 -3.86
CA GLU A 222 -0.57 -11.84 -3.16
C GLU A 222 -1.13 -12.16 -1.77
N ARG A 223 -0.91 -13.39 -1.30
CA ARG A 223 -1.18 -13.80 0.07
C ARG A 223 0.08 -14.40 0.68
N LEU A 224 0.66 -13.71 1.65
CA LEU A 224 1.83 -14.17 2.38
C LEU A 224 1.42 -14.70 3.75
N PHE A 225 1.97 -15.85 4.09
CA PHE A 225 1.87 -16.42 5.42
C PHE A 225 3.20 -16.19 6.14
N GLN A 226 3.11 -16.10 7.47
CA GLN A 226 4.20 -16.29 8.41
C GLN A 226 4.82 -14.99 8.94
N LEU A 227 4.51 -14.71 10.20
CA LEU A 227 5.38 -14.01 11.12
C LEU A 227 5.95 -15.09 12.04
N SER A 228 7.27 -15.22 12.19
CA SER A 228 7.94 -16.32 12.93
C SER A 228 7.16 -16.82 14.16
N GLY A 229 6.59 -18.03 14.05
CA GLY A 229 5.84 -18.70 15.12
C GLY A 229 4.35 -18.32 15.25
N ARG A 230 3.78 -17.56 14.32
CA ARG A 230 2.34 -17.19 14.31
C ARG A 230 1.70 -17.16 12.93
N PRO A 231 0.40 -17.47 12.87
CA PRO A 231 -0.41 -17.12 11.71
C PRO A 231 -0.62 -15.61 11.68
N ALA A 232 0.25 -14.90 10.97
CA ALA A 232 -0.07 -13.61 10.40
C ALA A 232 -0.25 -13.82 8.90
N VAL A 233 -1.34 -13.27 8.36
CA VAL A 233 -1.62 -13.28 6.94
C VAL A 233 -1.51 -11.85 6.45
N GLU A 234 -0.64 -11.62 5.46
CA GLU A 234 -0.69 -10.42 4.66
C GLU A 234 -1.47 -10.71 3.38
N VAL A 235 -2.45 -9.88 3.09
CA VAL A 235 -3.21 -9.90 1.83
C VAL A 235 -2.90 -8.60 1.10
N THR A 236 -2.22 -8.71 -0.03
CA THR A 236 -1.94 -7.59 -0.92
C THR A 236 -3.02 -7.52 -2.00
N SER A 237 -3.66 -6.36 -2.13
CA SER A 237 -4.71 -6.10 -3.13
C SER A 237 -4.33 -4.88 -3.95
N SER A 238 -3.59 -5.11 -5.02
CA SER A 238 -3.11 -4.04 -5.91
C SER A 238 -3.52 -4.26 -7.39
N GLY A 239 -4.23 -5.36 -7.67
CA GLY A 239 -4.94 -5.57 -8.94
C GLY A 239 -6.04 -6.62 -8.75
N MET A 240 -7.25 -6.37 -9.28
CA MET A 240 -8.36 -7.33 -9.20
C MET A 240 -8.35 -8.37 -10.34
N THR A 241 -7.50 -8.17 -11.35
CA THR A 241 -7.50 -8.97 -12.59
C THR A 241 -6.22 -9.79 -12.81
N HIS A 242 -5.17 -9.59 -12.00
CA HIS A 242 -3.88 -10.26 -12.19
C HIS A 242 -3.27 -10.72 -10.86
N THR A 243 -2.63 -11.89 -10.89
CA THR A 243 -1.85 -12.43 -9.76
C THR A 243 -0.36 -12.31 -10.06
N CYS A 244 0.48 -12.35 -9.02
CA CYS A 244 1.94 -12.28 -9.15
C CYS A 244 2.48 -13.23 -10.24
N ALA A 245 1.98 -14.47 -10.29
CA ALA A 245 2.37 -15.47 -11.30
C ALA A 245 2.13 -14.99 -12.75
N THR A 246 1.02 -14.31 -13.00
CA THR A 246 0.65 -13.81 -14.34
C THR A 246 1.54 -12.65 -14.76
N VAL A 247 1.78 -11.68 -13.87
CA VAL A 247 2.59 -10.50 -14.17
C VAL A 247 4.04 -10.88 -14.52
N TRP A 248 4.66 -11.77 -13.73
CA TRP A 248 6.03 -12.21 -14.02
C TRP A 248 6.12 -13.06 -15.29
N SER A 249 5.12 -13.90 -15.57
CA SER A 249 5.08 -14.65 -16.82
C SER A 249 5.01 -13.74 -18.05
N GLU A 250 4.21 -12.66 -18.01
CA GLU A 250 4.12 -11.70 -19.11
C GLU A 250 5.37 -10.81 -19.23
N PHE A 251 5.90 -10.34 -18.10
CA PHE A 251 7.07 -9.47 -18.07
C PHE A 251 8.34 -10.20 -18.55
N LEU A 252 8.49 -11.50 -18.21
CA LEU A 252 9.59 -12.35 -18.69
C LEU A 252 9.37 -12.90 -20.11
N ALA A 253 8.12 -13.01 -20.58
CA ALA A 253 7.82 -13.47 -21.95
C ALA A 253 7.89 -12.37 -23.01
N ARG A 254 7.69 -11.10 -22.64
CA ARG A 254 7.72 -9.96 -23.57
C ARG A 254 9.04 -9.74 -24.33
N PRO A 255 10.25 -10.05 -23.83
CA PRO A 255 11.47 -9.94 -24.63
C PRO A 255 11.58 -10.99 -25.75
N PHE A 256 10.75 -12.04 -25.72
CA PHE A 256 10.89 -13.22 -26.59
C PHE A 256 9.70 -13.49 -27.52
N SER A 257 8.68 -12.62 -27.55
CA SER A 257 7.50 -12.82 -28.40
C SER A 257 7.41 -11.76 -29.49
N PRO A 258 7.80 -12.06 -30.75
CA PRO A 258 7.35 -11.26 -31.88
C PRO A 258 5.88 -11.59 -32.14
N LEU A 259 5.02 -10.58 -32.00
CA LEU A 259 3.70 -10.47 -32.64
C LEU A 259 2.99 -11.82 -32.93
N ILE A 260 2.33 -12.39 -31.92
CA ILE A 260 1.26 -13.37 -32.16
C ILE A 260 -0.03 -12.77 -31.62
N HIS A 261 -0.89 -12.36 -32.56
CA HIS A 261 -2.29 -11.98 -32.30
C HIS A 261 -3.01 -13.10 -31.53
N PRO A 262 -3.78 -12.78 -30.46
CA PRO A 262 -4.65 -13.76 -29.84
C PRO A 262 -5.82 -14.06 -30.79
N ARG A 263 -5.73 -15.18 -31.53
CA ARG A 263 -6.91 -15.83 -32.12
C ARG A 263 -7.66 -16.56 -31.02
N SER A 264 -8.91 -16.14 -30.81
CA SER A 264 -10.08 -16.91 -30.37
C SER A 264 -9.81 -18.24 -29.65
N LEU A 265 -10.05 -18.27 -28.34
CA LEU A 265 -10.54 -19.49 -27.69
C LEU A 265 -12.08 -19.44 -27.71
N SER A 266 -12.64 -19.91 -28.83
CA SER A 266 -14.03 -20.29 -28.96
C SER A 266 -14.08 -21.77 -29.33
N GLY A 267 -14.92 -22.54 -28.64
CA GLY A 267 -15.40 -23.83 -29.15
C GLY A 267 -14.83 -25.03 -28.42
N GLY A 268 -15.55 -25.46 -27.38
CA GLY A 268 -15.37 -26.76 -26.73
C GLY A 268 -16.67 -27.21 -26.06
N ASP A 269 -17.82 -26.95 -26.70
CA ASP A 269 -19.10 -27.57 -26.39
C ASP A 269 -19.57 -28.31 -27.63
N GLU A 270 -19.77 -29.62 -27.52
CA GLU A 270 -20.57 -30.40 -28.45
C GLU A 270 -21.12 -31.64 -27.70
N PRO A 271 -22.26 -32.22 -28.12
CA PRO A 271 -23.58 -31.69 -27.83
C PRO A 271 -24.48 -32.67 -27.05
N VAL A 272 -25.66 -32.18 -26.67
CA VAL A 272 -26.70 -32.82 -25.85
C VAL A 272 -27.61 -33.78 -26.64
N ALA A 273 -28.12 -34.79 -25.90
CA ALA A 273 -29.35 -35.58 -26.03
C ALA A 273 -29.38 -36.87 -26.88
N ARG A 274 -29.56 -38.01 -26.21
CA ARG A 274 -30.88 -38.58 -25.87
C ARG A 274 -30.84 -39.29 -24.52
#